data_AF-A0ABD6B8W0-F1
#
_entry.id   AF-A0ABD6B8W0-F1
#
_cell.length_a   1.000
_cell.length_b   1.000
_cell.length_c   1.000
_cell.angle_alpha   90.00
_cell.angle_beta   90.00
_cell.angle_gamma   90.00
#
_symmetry.space_group_name_H-M   'P 1'
#
loop_
_entity.id
_entity.type
_entity.pdbx_description
1 polymer ?
#
loop_
_entity_poly.entity_id
_entity_poly.type
_entity_poly.pdbx_seq_one_letter_code
_entity_poly.pdbx_strand_id
1 'polypeptide(L)'
;MVLTHVRVLDSVTQLSADAEPGVVVAASHGGAYAGYLAARAGVRGVILNDAGVGKGAAGVKTLPAFDEHGTPAATVAHDSARIGDGADTVRSGRISRANDTAAALGCSEG
;
A
#
# COMPACT_ATOMS: atom_id res chain seq x y z
N MET A 1 -6.87 -22.02 -4.26
CA MET A 1 -6.68 -21.05 -3.17
C MET A 1 -7.21 -19.72 -3.67
N VAL A 2 -8.40 -19.30 -3.22
CA VAL A 2 -8.99 -18.01 -3.61
C VAL A 2 -8.65 -17.04 -2.48
N LEU A 3 -7.87 -15.99 -2.77
CA LEU A 3 -7.49 -14.95 -1.80
C LEU A 3 -8.73 -14.07 -1.52
N THR A 4 -9.43 -14.29 -0.42
CA THR A 4 -10.77 -13.71 -0.18
C THR A 4 -10.84 -12.42 0.64
N HIS A 5 -9.73 -11.78 1.05
CA HIS A 5 -9.81 -10.54 1.84
C HIS A 5 -8.88 -9.44 1.34
N VAL A 6 -9.35 -8.72 0.31
CA VAL A 6 -8.85 -7.40 -0.07
C VAL A 6 -9.76 -6.34 0.53
N ARG A 7 -9.21 -5.41 1.32
CA ARG A 7 -9.94 -4.25 1.83
C ARG A 7 -9.54 -3.01 1.06
N VAL A 8 -10.52 -2.20 0.71
CA VAL A 8 -10.33 -0.93 0.02
C VAL A 8 -10.75 0.19 0.97
N LEU A 9 -9.84 1.11 1.26
CA LEU A 9 -10.02 2.18 2.23
C LEU A 9 -9.64 3.53 1.61
N ASP A 10 -10.33 4.59 2.03
CA ASP A 10 -9.98 5.96 1.65
C ASP A 10 -8.72 6.43 2.40
N SER A 11 -8.50 5.88 3.60
CA SER A 11 -7.29 6.09 4.38
C SER A 11 -6.89 4.84 5.15
N VAL A 12 -5.59 4.62 5.29
CA VAL A 12 -5.04 3.55 6.14
C VAL A 12 -5.43 3.73 7.62
N THR A 13 -5.80 4.95 8.04
CA THR A 13 -6.29 5.23 9.40
C THR A 13 -7.66 4.59 9.69
N GLN A 14 -8.39 4.13 8.67
CA GLN A 14 -9.62 3.36 8.83
C GLN A 14 -9.35 1.87 9.16
N LEU A 15 -8.08 1.45 9.12
CA LEU A 15 -7.69 0.08 9.42
C LEU A 15 -7.68 -0.13 10.95
N SER A 16 -8.57 -1.00 11.43
CA SER A 16 -8.60 -1.43 12.83
C SER A 16 -7.46 -2.40 13.13
N ALA A 17 -6.94 -2.36 14.37
CA ALA A 17 -5.98 -3.34 14.87
C ALA A 17 -6.59 -4.75 14.98
N ASP A 18 -7.92 -4.86 15.11
CA ASP A 18 -8.64 -6.12 15.19
C ASP A 18 -9.13 -6.61 13.81
N ALA A 19 -8.69 -5.98 12.73
CA ALA A 19 -9.07 -6.38 11.39
C ALA A 19 -8.40 -7.71 11.01
N GLU A 20 -9.18 -8.66 10.49
CA GLU A 20 -8.66 -9.94 9.99
C GLU A 20 -7.46 -9.75 9.05
N PRO A 21 -6.37 -10.51 9.17
CA PRO A 21 -5.21 -10.35 8.29
C PRO A 21 -5.57 -10.49 6.81
N GLY A 22 -5.20 -9.51 5.99
CA GLY A 22 -5.55 -9.49 4.56
C GLY A 22 -4.72 -8.47 3.79
N VAL A 23 -5.01 -8.33 2.49
CA VAL A 23 -4.39 -7.30 1.65
C VAL A 23 -5.20 -6.02 1.78
N VAL A 24 -4.51 -4.88 1.90
CA VAL A 24 -5.14 -3.56 2.02
C VAL A 24 -4.75 -2.68 0.85
N VAL A 25 -5.73 -2.13 0.15
CA VAL A 25 -5.57 -1.01 -0.76
C VAL A 25 -6.09 0.23 -0.04
N ALA A 26 -5.22 1.19 0.27
CA ALA A 26 -5.63 2.41 0.94
C ALA A 26 -5.16 3.63 0.15
N ALA A 27 -6.06 4.58 -0.10
CA ALA A 27 -5.75 5.82 -0.81
C ALA A 27 -4.99 6.85 0.07
N SER A 28 -4.15 6.36 0.98
CA SER A 28 -3.27 7.16 1.83
C SER A 28 -1.87 7.27 1.21
N HIS A 29 -1.09 8.27 1.62
CA HIS A 29 0.31 8.38 1.21
C HIS A 29 1.15 7.18 1.70
N GLY A 30 2.11 6.72 0.91
CA GLY A 30 2.98 5.55 1.19
C GLY A 30 4.12 5.81 2.18
N GLY A 31 3.99 6.84 3.01
CA GLY A 31 5.03 7.25 3.96
C GLY A 31 5.10 6.38 5.20
N ALA A 32 6.14 6.59 6.02
CA ALA A 32 6.47 5.72 7.14
C ALA A 32 5.32 5.52 8.15
N TYR A 33 4.56 6.57 8.46
CA TYR A 33 3.43 6.47 9.40
C TYR A 33 2.29 5.60 8.86
N ALA A 34 1.98 5.71 7.57
CA ALA A 34 0.97 4.86 6.93
C ALA A 34 1.40 3.38 6.95
N GLY A 35 2.66 3.11 6.63
CA GLY A 35 3.26 1.78 6.76
C GLY A 35 3.19 1.25 8.19
N TYR A 36 3.52 2.07 9.20
CA TYR A 36 3.40 1.69 10.61
C TYR A 36 1.98 1.25 11.00
N LEU A 37 0.95 1.98 10.57
CA LEU A 37 -0.45 1.61 10.84
C LEU A 37 -0.83 0.29 10.18
N ALA A 38 -0.42 0.10 8.91
CA ALA A 38 -0.65 -1.15 8.19
C ALA A 38 0.06 -2.34 8.85
N ALA A 39 1.33 -2.17 9.24
CA ALA A 39 2.09 -3.20 9.94
C ALA A 39 1.48 -3.53 11.31
N ARG A 40 1.07 -2.52 12.08
CA ARG A 40 0.40 -2.69 13.38
C ARG A 40 -0.90 -3.49 13.28
N ALA A 41 -1.61 -3.39 12.16
CA ALA A 41 -2.83 -4.14 11.89
C ALA A 41 -2.58 -5.54 11.28
N GLY A 42 -1.32 -5.98 11.15
CA GLY A 42 -0.99 -7.33 10.70
C GLY A 42 -1.41 -7.64 9.26
N VAL A 43 -1.33 -6.65 8.35
CA VAL A 43 -1.68 -6.86 6.93
C VAL A 43 -0.79 -7.93 6.29
N ARG A 44 -1.35 -8.65 5.32
CA ARG A 44 -0.62 -9.60 4.46
C ARG A 44 0.05 -8.94 3.27
N GLY A 45 -0.32 -7.69 2.99
CA GLY A 45 0.30 -6.82 2.01
C GLY A 45 -0.45 -5.50 1.90
N VAL A 46 0.19 -4.46 1.39
CA VAL A 46 -0.42 -3.12 1.29
C VAL A 46 -0.13 -2.42 -0.03
N ILE A 47 -1.13 -1.74 -0.58
CA ILE A 47 -1.01 -0.81 -1.71
C ILE A 47 -1.42 0.58 -1.22
N LEU A 48 -0.52 1.56 -1.38
CA LEU A 48 -0.70 2.97 -0.98
C LEU A 48 -0.52 3.90 -2.18
N ASN A 49 -0.63 5.22 -2.00
CA ASN A 49 -0.34 6.21 -3.04
C ASN A 49 1.07 6.80 -2.82
N ASP A 50 1.88 6.94 -3.87
CA ASP A 50 3.24 7.48 -3.72
C ASP A 50 3.31 8.96 -3.34
N ALA A 51 2.18 9.69 -3.46
CA ALA A 51 2.04 11.10 -3.14
C ALA A 51 3.15 11.97 -3.78
N GLY A 52 3.58 11.63 -5.00
CA GLY A 52 4.65 12.33 -5.71
C GLY A 52 6.05 12.03 -5.16
N VAL A 53 6.19 10.97 -4.35
CA VAL A 53 7.41 10.46 -3.71
C VAL A 53 8.01 11.42 -2.67
N GLY A 54 8.04 12.72 -2.92
CA GLY A 54 8.52 13.73 -1.99
C GLY A 54 10.04 13.67 -1.70
N LYS A 55 10.52 14.66 -0.94
CA LYS A 55 11.94 14.79 -0.57
C LYS A 55 12.42 13.54 0.19
N GLY A 56 13.53 12.95 -0.24
CA GLY A 56 14.12 11.79 0.43
C GLY A 56 13.24 10.54 0.39
N ALA A 57 12.39 10.40 -0.64
CA ALA A 57 11.46 9.28 -0.83
C ALA A 57 10.38 9.16 0.26
N ALA A 58 9.97 10.30 0.84
CA ALA A 58 9.02 10.37 1.95
C ALA A 58 7.68 9.63 1.70
N GLY A 59 7.15 9.70 0.49
CA GLY A 59 5.88 9.10 0.07
C GLY A 59 5.95 7.60 -0.24
N VAL A 60 7.14 6.99 -0.18
CA VAL A 60 7.34 5.55 -0.45
C VAL A 60 8.17 4.86 0.64
N LYS A 61 8.33 5.51 1.81
CA LYS A 61 9.09 4.96 2.95
C LYS A 61 8.54 3.65 3.50
N THR A 62 7.28 3.31 3.22
CA THR A 62 6.69 2.01 3.58
C THR A 62 7.41 0.84 2.92
N LEU A 63 7.85 1.00 1.66
CA LEU A 63 8.40 -0.10 0.85
C LEU A 63 9.60 -0.80 1.50
N PRO A 64 10.71 -0.11 1.85
CA PRO A 64 11.85 -0.77 2.48
C PRO A 64 11.53 -1.35 3.85
N ALA A 65 10.71 -0.67 4.65
CA ALA A 65 10.31 -1.17 5.98
C ALA A 65 9.50 -2.48 5.89
N PHE A 66 8.68 -2.63 4.85
CA PHE A 66 7.92 -3.85 4.62
C PHE A 66 8.79 -4.98 4.06
N ASP A 67 9.79 -4.65 3.23
CA ASP A 67 10.77 -5.63 2.74
C ASP A 67 11.61 -6.24 3.86
N GLU A 68 12.05 -5.43 4.84
CA GLU A 68 12.77 -5.91 6.02
C GLU A 68 12.00 -6.99 6.81
N HIS A 69 10.68 -7.02 6.67
CA HIS A 69 9.78 -7.99 7.30
C HIS A 69 9.21 -9.04 6.34
N GLY A 70 9.69 -9.09 5.09
CA GLY A 70 9.18 -10.02 4.07
C GLY A 70 7.69 -9.85 3.80
N THR A 71 7.17 -8.63 3.93
CA THR A 71 5.77 -8.30 3.67
C THR A 71 5.65 -7.55 2.34
N PRO A 72 4.79 -7.98 1.39
CA PRO A 72 4.60 -7.29 0.13
C PRO A 72 4.02 -5.87 0.31
N ALA A 73 4.63 -4.89 -0.33
CA ALA A 73 4.11 -3.53 -0.40
C ALA A 73 4.31 -2.91 -1.79
N ALA A 74 3.35 -2.10 -2.21
CA ALA A 74 3.46 -1.30 -3.43
C ALA A 74 2.82 0.08 -3.24
N THR A 75 3.14 1.00 -4.15
CA THR A 75 2.47 2.28 -4.27
C THR A 75 1.91 2.46 -5.68
N VAL A 76 0.77 3.14 -5.79
CA VAL A 76 0.26 3.66 -7.06
C VAL A 76 0.77 5.07 -7.31
N ALA A 77 0.84 5.47 -8.58
CA ALA A 77 1.26 6.81 -8.97
C ALA A 77 0.20 7.86 -8.55
N HIS A 78 0.62 8.95 -7.91
CA HIS A 78 -0.28 10.04 -7.50
C HIS A 78 -1.05 10.70 -8.67
N ASP A 79 -0.55 10.59 -9.90
CA ASP A 79 -1.20 11.08 -11.11
C ASP A 79 -2.14 10.06 -11.77
N SER A 80 -2.21 8.83 -11.23
CA SER A 80 -3.11 7.76 -11.68
C SER A 80 -4.35 7.59 -10.80
N ALA A 81 -4.27 7.95 -9.51
CA ALA A 81 -5.37 7.83 -8.57
C ALA A 81 -5.35 8.92 -7.49
N ARG A 82 -6.55 9.33 -7.06
CA ARG A 82 -6.77 10.35 -6.03
C ARG A 82 -6.44 9.83 -4.64
N ILE A 83 -5.69 10.64 -3.87
CA ILE A 83 -5.55 10.45 -2.41
C ILE A 83 -6.91 10.68 -1.74
N GLY A 84 -7.28 9.83 -0.80
CA GLY A 84 -8.56 9.88 -0.10
C GLY A 84 -9.72 9.21 -0.84
N ASP A 85 -9.47 8.52 -1.96
CA ASP A 85 -10.48 7.75 -2.69
C ASP A 85 -9.97 6.33 -2.99
N GLY A 86 -10.35 5.38 -2.14
CA GLY A 86 -9.93 3.98 -2.26
C GLY A 86 -10.48 3.32 -3.52
N ALA A 87 -11.72 3.64 -3.90
CA ALA A 87 -12.35 3.10 -5.10
C ALA A 87 -11.61 3.56 -6.37
N ASP A 88 -11.17 4.82 -6.42
CA ASP A 88 -10.34 5.35 -7.48
C ASP A 88 -8.98 4.67 -7.58
N THR A 89 -8.36 4.37 -6.43
CA THR A 89 -7.10 3.63 -6.36
C THR A 89 -7.21 2.25 -7.00
N VAL A 90 -8.31 1.52 -6.74
CA VAL A 90 -8.55 0.21 -7.38
C VAL A 90 -8.87 0.35 -8.87
N ARG A 91 -9.65 1.36 -9.25
CA ARG A 91 -10.15 1.53 -10.62
C ARG A 91 -9.10 2.05 -11.59
N SER A 92 -8.27 3.00 -11.14
CA SER A 92 -7.40 3.81 -11.99
C SER A 92 -5.93 3.74 -11.57
N GLY A 93 -5.64 3.27 -10.36
CA GLY A 93 -4.29 3.24 -9.81
C GLY A 93 -3.37 2.36 -10.64
N ARG A 94 -2.21 2.92 -11.00
CA ARG A 94 -1.13 2.22 -11.68
C ARG A 94 0.03 2.09 -10.73
N ILE A 95 0.63 0.91 -10.62
CA ILE A 95 1.74 0.70 -9.69
C ILE A 95 2.91 1.58 -10.13
N SER A 96 3.34 2.48 -9.24
CA SER A 96 4.51 3.33 -9.47
C SER A 96 5.78 2.71 -8.90
N ARG A 97 5.68 1.93 -7.82
CA ARG A 97 6.79 1.21 -7.18
C ARG A 97 6.27 -0.02 -6.44
N ALA A 98 7.05 -1.07 -6.44
CA ALA A 98 6.86 -2.25 -5.60
C ALA A 98 8.15 -2.52 -4.81
N ASN A 99 8.02 -3.08 -3.62
CA ASN A 99 9.16 -3.59 -2.87
C ASN A 99 9.59 -4.98 -3.41
N ASP A 100 10.79 -5.45 -3.06
CA ASP A 100 11.35 -6.69 -3.62
C ASP A 100 10.48 -7.91 -3.27
N THR A 101 9.88 -7.92 -2.08
CA THR A 101 8.96 -8.96 -1.64
C THR A 101 7.71 -9.02 -2.53
N ALA A 102 7.12 -7.87 -2.89
CA ALA A 102 6.00 -7.82 -3.81
C ALA A 102 6.42 -8.19 -5.24
N ALA A 103 7.60 -7.76 -5.68
CA ALA A 103 8.15 -8.10 -6.98
C ALA A 103 8.36 -9.61 -7.15
N ALA A 104 8.81 -10.30 -6.10
CA ALA A 104 8.95 -11.76 -6.07
C ALA A 104 7.60 -12.50 -6.24
N LEU A 105 6.47 -11.84 -5.95
CA LEU A 105 5.12 -12.36 -6.17
C LEU A 105 4.53 -11.95 -7.52
N GLY A 106 5.29 -11.26 -8.37
CA GLY A 106 4.88 -10.81 -9.70
C GLY A 106 4.28 -9.41 -9.74
N CYS A 107 4.39 -8.61 -8.68
CA CYS A 107 3.99 -7.20 -8.72
C CYS A 107 5.04 -6.38 -9.47
N SER A 108 4.63 -5.62 -10.48
CA SER A 108 5.53 -4.78 -11.28
C SER A 108 4.91 -3.40 -11.50
N GLU A 109 5.74 -2.41 -11.83
CA GLU A 109 5.27 -1.11 -12.32
C GLU A 109 4.38 -1.30 -13.57
N GLY A 110 3.27 -0.56 -13.65
CA GLY A 110 2.30 -0.73 -14.73
C GLY A 110 0.88 -0.31 -14.40
#